data_AF-A0AAW6FQH3-F1
#
_entry.id   AF-A0AAW6FQH3-F1
#
_cell.length_a   1.000
_cell.length_b   1.000
_cell.length_c   1.000
_cell.angle_alpha   90.00
_cell.angle_beta   90.00
_cell.angle_gamma   90.00
#
_symmetry.space_group_name_H-M   'P 1'
#
loop_
_entity.id
_entity.type
_entity.pdbx_description
1 polymer ?
#
loop_
_entity_poly.entity_id
_entity_poly.type
_entity_poly.pdbx_seq_one_letter_code
_entity_poly.pdbx_strand_id
1 'polypeptide(L)' 'METPGIYRKKVIDFLDRMPVGSVYIIDHICKTENKEMFIEIVKEYIISTRRAYSNGIEFTSDYSRIRKMDVSGLPELY' A
#
# COMPACT_ATOMS: atom_id res chain seq x y z
N MET A 1 19.11 -14.11 -3.76
CA MET A 1 17.85 -13.88 -3.02
C MET A 1 17.85 -12.41 -2.63
N GLU A 2 16.83 -11.64 -3.03
CA GLU A 2 16.68 -10.26 -2.53
C GLU A 2 16.54 -10.31 -1.01
N THR A 3 17.30 -9.50 -0.29
CA THR A 3 17.18 -9.45 1.17
C THR A 3 15.83 -8.82 1.54
N PRO A 4 15.18 -9.29 2.62
CA PRO A 4 13.85 -8.82 3.01
C PRO A 4 13.77 -7.29 3.20
N GLY A 5 14.88 -6.64 3.58
CA GLY A 5 14.97 -5.19 3.70
C GLY A 5 14.92 -4.44 2.36
N ILE A 6 15.49 -5.00 1.28
CA ILE A 6 15.45 -4.38 -0.05
C ILE A 6 14.04 -4.45 -0.62
N TYR A 7 13.38 -5.60 -0.49
CA TYR A 7 12.01 -5.79 -0.95
C TYR A 7 11.04 -4.85 -0.24
N ARG A 8 11.14 -4.76 1.10
CA ARG A 8 10.35 -3.82 1.90
C ARG A 8 10.50 -2.37 1.41
N LYS A 9 11.73 -1.93 1.15
CA LYS A 9 11.99 -0.57 0.65
C LYS A 9 11.35 -0.32 -0.71
N LYS A 10 11.41 -1.30 -1.63
CA LYS A 10 10.75 -1.20 -2.95
C LYS A 10 9.23 -1.07 -2.85
N VAL A 11 8.61 -1.87 -1.98
CA VAL A 11 7.16 -1.80 -1.76
C VAL A 11 6.77 -0.44 -1.20
N ILE A 12 7.51 0.07 -0.20
CA ILE A 12 7.25 1.40 0.38
C ILE A 12 7.42 2.51 -0.67
N ASP A 13 8.49 2.50 -1.46
CA ASP A 13 8.71 3.50 -2.53
C ASP A 13 7.62 3.44 -3.61
N PHE A 14 7.14 2.24 -3.95
CA PHE A 14 6.00 2.06 -4.85
C PHE A 14 4.70 2.66 -4.29
N LEU A 15 4.41 2.44 -3.00
CA LEU A 15 3.22 3.00 -2.33
C LEU A 15 3.28 4.53 -2.23
N ASP A 16 4.47 5.09 -2.02
CA ASP A 16 4.68 6.53 -1.92
C ASP A 16 4.44 7.24 -3.27
N ARG A 17 4.88 6.63 -4.36
CA ARG A 17 4.72 7.13 -5.73
C ARG A 17 3.38 6.78 -6.37
N MET A 18 2.52 6.04 -5.66
CA MET A 18 1.25 5.59 -6.19
C MET A 18 0.34 6.80 -6.48
N PRO A 19 -0.12 7.00 -7.74
CA PRO A 19 -0.93 8.15 -8.08
C PRO A 19 -2.31 8.06 -7.42
N VAL A 20 -2.82 9.20 -6.95
CA VAL A 20 -4.18 9.31 -6.43
C VAL A 20 -5.20 8.89 -7.49
N GLY A 21 -6.22 8.12 -7.08
CA GLY A 21 -7.22 7.51 -7.95
C GLY A 21 -6.80 6.18 -8.59
N SER A 22 -5.56 5.73 -8.41
CA SER A 22 -5.07 4.50 -9.02
C SER A 22 -5.51 3.25 -8.26
N VAL A 23 -5.72 2.17 -9.01
CA VAL A 23 -6.03 0.84 -8.47
C VAL A 23 -5.06 -0.18 -9.10
N TYR A 24 -4.40 -0.97 -8.27
CA TYR A 24 -3.52 -2.05 -8.73
C TYR A 24 -4.03 -3.40 -8.25
N ILE A 25 -3.98 -4.39 -9.14
CA ILE A 25 -4.24 -5.79 -8.82
C ILE A 25 -2.94 -6.39 -8.29
N ILE A 26 -2.94 -6.89 -7.05
CA ILE A 26 -1.73 -7.39 -6.38
C ILE A 26 -1.08 -8.51 -7.20
N ASP A 27 -1.90 -9.38 -7.78
CA ASP A 27 -1.42 -10.51 -8.60
C ASP A 27 -0.63 -10.06 -9.85
N HIS A 28 -0.88 -8.84 -10.35
CA HIS A 28 -0.16 -8.29 -11.50
C HIS A 28 1.15 -7.58 -11.11
N ILE A 29 1.24 -7.08 -9.87
CA ILE A 29 2.39 -6.28 -9.40
C ILE A 29 3.30 -7.06 -8.44
N CYS A 30 2.85 -8.22 -7.97
CA CYS A 30 3.53 -9.04 -6.99
C CYS A 30 3.47 -10.51 -7.42
N LYS A 31 4.61 -11.20 -7.35
CA LYS A 31 4.66 -12.65 -7.56
C LYS A 31 3.90 -13.36 -6.44
N THR A 32 3.26 -14.49 -6.75
CA THR A 32 2.51 -15.30 -5.78
C THR A 32 3.33 -15.65 -4.54
N GLU A 33 4.63 -15.97 -4.70
CA GLU A 33 5.55 -16.29 -3.60
C GLU A 33 5.80 -15.11 -2.63
N ASN A 34 5.64 -13.87 -3.10
CA ASN A 34 5.89 -12.66 -2.30
C ASN A 34 4.59 -11.97 -1.86
N LYS A 35 3.43 -12.55 -2.19
CA LYS A 35 2.12 -11.95 -1.97
C LYS A 35 1.85 -11.70 -0.49
N GLU A 36 2.11 -12.69 0.36
CA GLU A 36 1.92 -12.56 1.81
C GLU A 36 2.80 -11.46 2.38
N MET A 37 4.10 -11.48 2.05
CA MET A 37 5.05 -10.46 2.49
C MET A 37 4.66 -9.05 1.99
N PHE A 38 4.19 -8.93 0.75
CA PHE A 38 3.69 -7.67 0.20
C PHE A 38 2.49 -7.14 1.02
N ILE A 39 1.51 -8.00 1.30
CA ILE A 39 0.33 -7.64 2.08
C ILE A 39 0.75 -7.16 3.48
N GLU A 40 1.68 -7.86 4.14
CA GLU A 40 2.18 -7.45 5.45
C GLU A 40 2.88 -6.09 5.41
N ILE A 41 3.75 -5.84 4.42
CA ILE A 41 4.44 -4.54 4.29
C ILE A 41 3.44 -3.39 4.08
N VAL A 42 2.42 -3.60 3.23
CA VAL A 42 1.39 -2.57 2.99
C VAL A 42 0.55 -2.33 4.24
N LYS A 43 0.19 -3.39 4.99
CA LYS A 43 -0.51 -3.25 6.28
C LYS A 43 0.33 -2.44 7.28
N GLU A 44 1.62 -2.77 7.43
CA GLU A 44 2.55 -2.01 8.26
C GLU A 44 2.66 -0.56 7.80
N TYR A 45 2.72 -0.32 6.49
CA TYR A 45 2.75 1.03 5.91
C TYR A 45 1.50 1.83 6.26
N ILE A 46 0.30 1.25 6.10
CA ILE A 46 -0.99 1.88 6.44
C ILE A 46 -1.05 2.24 7.94
N ILE A 47 -0.57 1.34 8.81
CA ILE A 47 -0.53 1.56 10.27
C ILE A 47 0.50 2.64 10.63
N SER A 48 1.69 2.61 10.03
CA SER A 48 2.77 3.56 10.29
C SER A 48 2.45 4.97 9.78
N THR A 49 1.74 5.07 8.66
CA THR A 49 1.35 6.33 8.02
C THR A 49 0.02 6.88 8.55
N ARG A 50 -0.38 6.53 9.79
CA ARG A 50 -1.55 7.03 10.56
C ARG A 50 -1.64 8.56 10.75
N ARG A 51 -1.01 9.38 9.91
CA ARG A 51 -1.36 10.79 9.70
C ARG A 51 -2.63 10.86 8.86
N ALA A 52 -3.72 11.21 9.53
CA ALA A 52 -5.06 11.52 9.03
C ALA A 52 -5.80 10.44 8.21
N TYR A 53 -5.19 9.81 7.20
CA TYR A 53 -5.93 8.91 6.28
C TYR A 53 -5.04 7.87 5.59
N SER A 54 -3.98 7.36 6.24
CA SER A 54 -3.09 6.30 5.69
C SER A 54 -2.56 6.60 4.28
N ASN A 55 -2.27 7.88 4.02
CA ASN A 55 -1.88 8.38 2.71
C ASN A 55 -2.90 8.01 1.60
N GLY A 56 -4.16 7.74 1.94
CA GLY A 56 -5.21 7.27 1.03
C GLY A 56 -5.07 5.82 0.56
N ILE A 57 -4.16 5.02 1.12
CA ILE A 57 -3.95 3.64 0.65
C ILE A 57 -4.89 2.68 1.38
N GLU A 58 -5.67 1.94 0.61
CA GLU A 58 -6.60 0.93 1.13
C GLU A 58 -6.56 -0.38 0.31
N PHE A 59 -6.84 -1.48 0.98
CA PHE A 59 -7.10 -2.77 0.35
C PHE A 59 -8.59 -2.94 -0.01
N THR A 60 -8.87 -3.75 -1.02
CA THR A 60 -10.21 -4.37 -1.14
C THR A 60 -10.44 -5.38 -0.02
N SER A 61 -11.70 -5.66 0.32
CA SER A 61 -12.06 -6.60 1.40
C SER A 61 -11.47 -8.00 1.23
N ASP A 62 -11.25 -8.40 -0.01
CA ASP A 62 -10.65 -9.67 -0.43
C ASP A 62 -9.11 -9.63 -0.56
N TYR A 63 -8.46 -8.50 -0.28
CA TYR A 63 -7.02 -8.29 -0.44
C TYR A 63 -6.47 -8.60 -1.84
N SER A 64 -7.29 -8.56 -2.89
CA SER A 64 -6.82 -8.76 -4.27
C SER A 64 -6.26 -7.48 -4.89
N ARG A 65 -6.67 -6.31 -4.39
CA ARG A 65 -6.32 -5.01 -4.95
C ARG A 65 -5.94 -4.02 -3.86
N ILE A 66 -5.10 -3.07 -4.25
CA ILE A 66 -4.81 -1.85 -3.50
C ILE A 66 -5.30 -0.64 -4.29
N ARG A 67 -5.81 0.37 -3.60
CA ARG A 67 -6.24 1.64 -4.19
C ARG A 67 -5.65 2.82 -3.43
N LYS A 68 -5.46 3.93 -4.13
CA LYS A 68 -5.03 5.21 -3.57
C LYS A 68 -6.20 6.18 -3.72
N MET A 69 -6.86 6.49 -2.62
CA MET A 69 -7.94 7.47 -2.56
C MET A 69 -7.38 8.88 -2.43
N ASP A 70 -8.14 9.85 -2.94
CA ASP A 70 -7.89 11.25 -2.62
C ASP A 70 -8.38 11.52 -1.21
N VAL A 71 -7.45 11.90 -0.34
CA VAL A 71 -7.72 12.21 1.08
C VAL A 71 -7.46 13.67 1.39
N SER A 72 -7.04 14.45 0.39
CA SER A 72 -6.82 15.89 0.50
C SER A 72 -8.11 16.67 0.75
N GLY A 73 -9.26 16.12 0.33
CA GLY A 73 -10.58 16.69 0.61
C GLY A 73 -11.26 16.20 1.89
N LEU A 74 -10.63 15.27 2.65
CA LEU A 74 -11.24 14.74 3.87
C LEU A 74 -10.93 15.69 5.05
N PRO A 75 -11.93 16.01 5.89
CA PRO A 75 -11.71 16.90 7.03
C PRO A 75 -10.68 16.27 7.96
N GLU A 76 -9.64 17.02 8.35
CA GLU A 76 -8.73 16.56 9.40
C GLU A 76 -9.56 16.28 10.67
N LEU A 77 -9.63 15.01 11.08
CA LEU A 77 -10.22 14.64 12.36
C LEU A 77 -9.26 15.13 13.46
N TYR A 78 -9.51 16.36 13.93
CA TYR A 78 -8.87 16.97 15.11
C TYR A 78 -9.31 16.29 16.40
#